data_AF-A0A2H9N8F4-F1
#
_entry.id   AF-A0A2H9N8F4-F1
#
_cell.length_a   1.000
_cell.length_b   1.000
_cell.length_c   1.000
_cell.angle_alpha   90.00
_cell.angle_beta   90.00
_cell.angle_gamma   90.00
#
_symmetry.space_group_name_H-M   'P 1'
#
loop_
_entity.id
_entity.type
_entity.pdbx_description
1 polymer ?
#
loop_
_entity_poly.entity_id
_entity_poly.type
_entity_poly.pdbx_seq_one_letter_code
_entity_poly.pdbx_strand_id
1 'polypeptide(L)'
;MALSAKKKLAQTKILILNADYPHWGRFLCRVHGGCEAIKQKLGIELKYVKSEEVIKRWENVSAERTRPLVENWMKEAERIVEPEEKDLVAVAKLYLVMKDLLEEKNAEAITMAYGESPLPVPCFAYTNLRDEGVPSACEADIISLLSMIMLNYVAEKPCFMGNIFVDATDGTLVITHCVCP
;
A
#
# COMPACT_ATOMS: atom_id res chain seq x y z
N MET A 1 17.78 -15.41 10.37
CA MET A 1 16.96 -14.21 10.12
C MET A 1 17.37 -13.51 8.82
N ALA A 2 18.54 -12.85 8.74
CA ALA A 2 18.95 -12.09 7.54
C ALA A 2 19.06 -12.91 6.22
N LEU A 3 19.58 -14.14 6.28
CA LEU A 3 19.69 -15.00 5.09
C LEU A 3 18.31 -15.43 4.54
N SER A 4 17.33 -15.62 5.44
CA SER A 4 15.94 -15.91 5.07
C SER A 4 15.28 -14.70 4.42
N ALA A 5 15.48 -13.50 5.00
CA ALA A 5 14.98 -12.26 4.43
C ALA A 5 15.53 -12.01 3.01
N LYS A 6 16.83 -12.25 2.78
CA LYS A 6 17.43 -12.16 1.43
C LYS A 6 16.77 -13.11 0.42
N LYS A 7 16.47 -14.35 0.83
CA LYS A 7 15.79 -15.32 -0.03
C LYS A 7 14.36 -14.88 -0.34
N LYS A 8 13.62 -14.41 0.66
CA LYS A 8 12.26 -13.89 0.50
C LYS A 8 12.24 -12.69 -0.46
N LEU A 9 13.15 -11.72 -0.29
CA LEU A 9 13.29 -10.56 -1.18
C LEU A 9 13.44 -10.97 -2.65
N ALA A 10 14.27 -11.97 -2.94
CA ALA A 10 14.50 -12.44 -4.30
C ALA A 10 13.30 -13.16 -4.93
N GLN A 11 12.26 -13.45 -4.15
CA GLN A 11 11.00 -14.06 -4.61
C GLN A 11 9.85 -13.07 -4.59
N THR A 12 10.05 -11.87 -4.06
CA THR A 12 9.02 -10.83 -3.92
C THR A 12 8.67 -10.21 -5.27
N LYS A 13 7.37 -10.05 -5.48
CA LYS A 13 6.78 -9.23 -6.52
C LYS A 13 6.06 -8.05 -5.87
N ILE A 14 6.34 -6.86 -6.39
CA ILE A 14 5.65 -5.64 -6.00
C ILE A 14 4.60 -5.30 -7.06
N LEU A 15 3.37 -5.10 -6.62
CA LEU A 15 2.28 -4.62 -7.44
C LEU A 15 2.21 -3.09 -7.40
N ILE A 16 2.20 -2.47 -8.58
CA ILE A 16 2.12 -1.03 -8.76
C ILE A 16 0.82 -0.73 -9.49
N LEU A 17 -0.13 -0.16 -8.75
CA LEU A 17 -1.41 0.28 -9.29
C LEU A 17 -1.31 1.70 -9.84
N ASN A 18 -2.12 2.00 -10.85
CA ASN A 18 -2.16 3.29 -11.55
C ASN A 18 -0.80 3.70 -12.10
N ALA A 19 -0.06 2.75 -12.70
CA ALA A 19 1.30 2.96 -13.19
C ALA A 19 1.43 3.99 -14.34
N ASP A 20 0.30 4.41 -14.90
CA ASP A 20 0.16 5.46 -15.92
C ASP A 20 0.09 6.88 -15.34
N TYR A 21 0.00 7.05 -14.01
CA TYR A 21 -0.04 8.36 -13.38
C TYR A 21 1.38 8.98 -13.30
N PRO A 22 1.53 10.28 -13.56
CA PRO A 22 2.84 10.91 -13.75
C PRO A 22 3.76 10.85 -12.52
N HIS A 23 3.21 10.87 -11.30
CA HIS A 23 4.02 10.80 -10.08
C HIS A 23 4.58 9.42 -9.78
N TRP A 24 4.12 8.34 -10.43
CA TRP A 24 4.77 7.02 -10.34
C TRP A 24 6.27 7.13 -10.69
N GLY A 25 6.61 7.88 -11.73
CA GLY A 25 8.01 8.06 -12.15
C GLY A 25 8.88 8.86 -11.16
N ARG A 26 8.27 9.63 -10.24
CA ARG A 26 8.98 10.58 -9.36
C ARG A 26 9.86 9.89 -8.32
N PHE A 27 9.41 8.77 -7.76
CA PHE A 27 10.21 8.03 -6.79
C PHE A 27 11.19 7.09 -7.48
N LEU A 28 10.78 6.49 -8.60
CA LEU A 28 11.63 5.59 -9.36
C LEU A 28 12.90 6.27 -9.89
N CYS A 29 12.83 7.54 -10.31
CA CYS A 29 14.00 8.27 -10.82
C CYS A 29 15.10 8.48 -9.77
N ARG A 30 14.79 8.33 -8.48
CA ARG A 30 15.76 8.39 -7.37
C ARG A 30 16.51 7.07 -7.16
N VAL A 31 16.04 5.98 -7.77
CA VAL A 31 16.74 4.69 -7.76
C VAL A 31 17.81 4.71 -8.85
N HIS A 32 19.08 4.72 -8.46
CA HIS A 32 20.18 4.64 -9.41
C HIS A 32 20.12 3.32 -10.20
N GLY A 33 19.93 3.42 -11.52
CA GLY A 33 19.70 2.28 -12.42
C GLY A 33 18.22 1.86 -12.57
N GLY A 34 17.29 2.62 -11.98
CA GLY A 34 15.84 2.47 -12.16
C GLY A 34 15.29 1.10 -11.74
N CYS A 35 14.24 0.63 -12.43
CA CYS A 35 13.59 -0.65 -12.15
C CYS A 35 14.55 -1.84 -12.29
N GLU A 36 15.48 -1.78 -13.26
CA GLU A 36 16.43 -2.86 -13.49
C GLU A 36 17.36 -3.06 -12.30
N ALA A 37 17.77 -1.98 -11.62
CA ALA A 37 18.58 -2.08 -10.41
C ALA A 37 17.83 -2.78 -9.27
N ILE A 38 16.51 -2.60 -9.15
CA ILE A 38 15.69 -3.28 -8.13
C ILE A 38 15.74 -4.78 -8.37
N LYS A 39 15.50 -5.22 -9.60
CA LYS A 39 15.55 -6.63 -9.97
C LYS A 39 16.95 -7.22 -9.83
N GLN A 40 17.98 -6.55 -10.33
CA GLN A 40 19.35 -7.07 -10.33
C GLN A 40 19.96 -7.15 -8.93
N LYS A 41 19.69 -6.16 -8.07
CA LYS A 41 20.29 -6.09 -6.72
C LYS A 41 19.48 -6.83 -5.66
N LEU A 42 18.15 -6.81 -5.77
CA LEU A 42 17.25 -7.35 -4.74
C LEU A 42 16.50 -8.61 -5.19
N GLY A 43 16.48 -8.91 -6.50
CA GLY A 43 15.69 -10.01 -7.07
C GLY A 43 14.18 -9.73 -7.11
N ILE A 44 13.76 -8.50 -6.79
CA ILE A 44 12.35 -8.11 -6.73
C ILE A 44 11.84 -7.85 -8.15
N GLU A 45 10.69 -8.42 -8.47
CA GLU A 45 9.99 -8.16 -9.73
C GLU A 45 8.88 -7.13 -9.54
N LEU A 46 8.71 -6.24 -10.53
CA LEU A 46 7.67 -5.20 -10.51
C LEU A 46 6.55 -5.58 -11.48
N LYS A 47 5.31 -5.54 -11.00
CA LYS A 47 4.08 -5.77 -11.78
C LYS A 47 3.28 -4.47 -11.83
N TYR A 48 2.74 -4.15 -13.00
CA TYR A 48 2.07 -2.88 -13.24
C TYR A 48 0.61 -3.11 -13.63
N VAL A 49 -0.28 -2.28 -13.11
CA VAL A 49 -1.69 -2.21 -13.48
C VAL A 49 -2.03 -0.77 -13.81
N LYS A 50 -2.73 -0.55 -14.92
CA LYS A 50 -3.17 0.79 -15.35
C LYS A 50 -4.41 1.22 -14.57
N SER A 51 -4.56 2.52 -14.40
CA SER A 51 -5.66 3.14 -13.67
C SER A 51 -7.04 2.73 -14.20
N GLU A 52 -7.20 2.65 -15.52
CA GLU A 52 -8.44 2.19 -16.16
C GLU A 52 -8.90 0.82 -15.67
N GLU A 53 -7.98 -0.14 -15.50
CA GLU A 53 -8.30 -1.47 -14.99
C GLU A 53 -8.72 -1.42 -13.52
N VAL A 54 -8.00 -0.63 -12.70
CA VAL A 54 -8.30 -0.46 -11.28
C VAL A 54 -9.69 0.17 -11.09
N ILE A 55 -9.98 1.25 -11.84
CA ILE A 55 -11.26 1.96 -11.81
C ILE A 55 -12.39 1.01 -12.23
N LYS A 56 -12.24 0.33 -13.36
CA LYS A 56 -13.26 -0.61 -13.85
C LYS A 56 -13.54 -1.71 -12.83
N ARG A 57 -12.51 -2.28 -12.20
CA ARG A 57 -12.71 -3.31 -11.17
C ARG A 57 -13.42 -2.72 -9.94
N TRP A 58 -13.01 -1.53 -9.50
CA TRP A 58 -13.59 -0.83 -8.35
C TRP A 58 -15.08 -0.53 -8.54
N GLU A 59 -15.47 -0.01 -9.71
CA GLU A 59 -16.87 0.26 -10.05
C GLU A 59 -17.74 -1.01 -9.99
N ASN A 60 -17.18 -2.15 -10.42
CA ASN A 60 -17.87 -3.43 -10.53
C ASN A 60 -17.85 -4.28 -9.25
N VAL A 61 -17.21 -3.84 -8.16
CA VAL A 61 -17.28 -4.57 -6.89
C VAL A 61 -18.72 -4.55 -6.35
N SER A 62 -19.27 -5.74 -6.12
CA SER A 62 -20.65 -5.88 -5.63
C SER A 62 -20.81 -5.38 -4.19
N ALA A 63 -22.01 -4.88 -3.89
CA ALA A 63 -22.39 -4.48 -2.53
C ALA A 63 -22.32 -5.68 -1.55
N GLU A 64 -22.56 -6.89 -2.02
CA GLU A 64 -22.52 -8.10 -1.20
C GLU A 64 -21.10 -8.42 -0.69
N ARG A 65 -20.06 -8.15 -1.48
CA ARG A 65 -18.67 -8.34 -1.05
C ARG A 65 -18.21 -7.29 -0.03
N THR A 66 -18.73 -6.08 -0.14
CA THR A 66 -18.30 -4.94 0.70
C THR A 66 -19.04 -4.86 2.03
N ARG A 67 -20.32 -5.23 2.05
CA ARG A 67 -21.17 -5.20 3.26
C ARG A 67 -20.51 -5.82 4.50
N PRO A 68 -20.03 -7.08 4.49
CA PRO A 68 -19.46 -7.69 5.68
C PRO A 68 -18.19 -6.96 6.17
N LEU A 69 -17.39 -6.39 5.26
CA LEU A 69 -16.20 -5.62 5.63
C LEU A 69 -16.57 -4.31 6.31
N VAL A 70 -17.51 -3.56 5.71
CA VAL A 70 -17.97 -2.28 6.26
C VAL A 70 -18.66 -2.48 7.60
N GLU A 71 -19.52 -3.49 7.73
CA GLU A 71 -20.15 -3.85 9.01
C GLU A 71 -19.10 -4.19 10.08
N ASN A 72 -18.05 -4.94 9.71
CA ASN A 72 -16.97 -5.28 10.64
C ASN A 72 -16.20 -4.03 11.07
N TRP A 73 -15.77 -3.19 10.12
CA TRP A 73 -15.05 -1.95 10.41
C TRP A 73 -15.86 -1.00 11.30
N MET A 74 -17.16 -0.86 11.03
CA MET A 74 -18.03 -0.01 11.85
C MET A 74 -18.24 -0.57 13.26
N LYS A 75 -18.29 -1.90 13.40
CA LYS A 75 -18.45 -2.57 14.69
C LYS A 75 -17.19 -2.53 15.54
N GLU A 76 -16.02 -2.64 14.93
CA GLU A 76 -14.72 -2.61 15.63
C GLU A 76 -14.28 -1.19 15.99
N ALA A 77 -14.78 -0.18 15.29
CA ALA A 77 -14.49 1.21 15.60
C ALA A 77 -15.01 1.60 16.99
N GLU A 78 -14.14 2.12 17.85
CA GLU A 78 -14.54 2.72 19.12
C GLU A 78 -15.53 3.88 18.89
N ARG A 79 -15.30 4.66 17.83
CA ARG A 79 -16.15 5.77 17.41
C ARG A 79 -15.96 6.10 15.94
N ILE A 80 -17.05 6.47 15.27
CA ILE A 80 -17.06 7.04 13.92
C ILE A 80 -17.50 8.50 14.04
N VAL A 81 -16.67 9.45 13.59
CA VAL A 81 -16.93 10.89 13.72
C VAL A 81 -17.33 11.52 12.39
N GLU A 82 -16.48 11.38 11.38
CA GLU A 82 -16.63 12.07 10.08
C GLU A 82 -17.08 11.18 8.92
N PRO A 83 -16.53 9.97 8.69
CA PRO A 83 -16.86 9.23 7.47
C PRO A 83 -18.28 8.67 7.53
N GLU A 84 -18.96 8.72 6.40
CA GLU A 84 -20.26 8.09 6.20
C GLU A 84 -20.08 6.65 5.67
N GLU A 85 -21.12 5.83 5.76
CA GLU A 85 -21.09 4.44 5.26
C GLU A 85 -20.65 4.37 3.78
N LYS A 86 -21.05 5.35 2.95
CA LYS A 86 -20.65 5.42 1.54
C LYS A 86 -19.14 5.56 1.35
N ASP A 87 -18.46 6.26 2.26
CA ASP A 87 -17.01 6.48 2.21
C ASP A 87 -16.29 5.18 2.58
N LEU A 88 -16.82 4.46 3.58
CA LEU A 88 -16.34 3.14 3.97
C LEU A 88 -16.55 2.12 2.84
N VAL A 89 -17.70 2.13 2.17
CA VAL A 89 -17.97 1.28 1.01
C VAL A 89 -17.00 1.59 -0.12
N ALA A 90 -16.75 2.87 -0.43
CA ALA A 90 -15.80 3.26 -1.47
C ALA A 90 -14.39 2.70 -1.19
N VAL A 91 -13.91 2.81 0.04
CA VAL A 91 -12.60 2.26 0.43
C VAL A 91 -12.62 0.73 0.48
N ALA A 92 -13.70 0.10 0.96
CA ALA A 92 -13.85 -1.36 0.98
C ALA A 92 -13.76 -1.95 -0.43
N LYS A 93 -14.39 -1.31 -1.41
CA LYS A 93 -14.25 -1.69 -2.83
C LYS A 93 -12.79 -1.64 -3.27
N LEU A 94 -12.07 -0.57 -2.93
CA LEU A 94 -10.66 -0.41 -3.32
C LEU A 94 -9.76 -1.46 -2.66
N TYR A 95 -9.95 -1.70 -1.36
CA TYR A 95 -9.28 -2.75 -0.62
C TYR A 95 -9.49 -4.15 -1.24
N LEU A 96 -10.74 -4.47 -1.63
CA LEU A 96 -11.05 -5.73 -2.33
C LEU A 96 -10.35 -5.84 -3.68
N VAL A 97 -10.35 -4.77 -4.49
CA VAL A 97 -9.63 -4.74 -5.77
C VAL A 97 -8.13 -4.94 -5.57
N MET A 98 -7.54 -4.31 -4.54
CA MET A 98 -6.14 -4.51 -4.20
C MET A 98 -5.83 -5.96 -3.83
N LYS A 99 -6.69 -6.60 -3.01
CA LYS A 99 -6.53 -8.02 -2.64
C LYS A 99 -6.65 -8.96 -3.83
N ASP A 100 -7.69 -8.78 -4.64
CA ASP A 100 -7.89 -9.59 -5.84
C ASP A 100 -6.68 -9.47 -6.78
N LEU A 101 -6.16 -8.24 -7.00
CA LEU A 101 -4.99 -8.03 -7.86
C LEU A 101 -3.68 -8.56 -7.25
N LEU A 102 -3.50 -8.47 -5.93
CA LEU A 102 -2.36 -9.07 -5.23
C LEU A 102 -2.34 -10.59 -5.44
N GLU A 103 -3.48 -11.25 -5.27
CA GLU A 103 -3.63 -12.69 -5.48
C GLU A 103 -3.42 -13.07 -6.95
N GLU A 104 -4.12 -12.41 -7.88
CA GLU A 104 -4.03 -12.68 -9.32
C GLU A 104 -2.60 -12.49 -9.88
N LYS A 105 -1.87 -11.48 -9.39
CA LYS A 105 -0.50 -11.22 -9.83
C LYS A 105 0.55 -11.98 -8.99
N ASN A 106 0.11 -12.70 -7.97
CA ASN A 106 0.94 -13.40 -7.00
C ASN A 106 2.05 -12.47 -6.48
N ALA A 107 1.61 -11.35 -5.91
CA ALA A 107 2.45 -10.28 -5.40
C ALA A 107 2.32 -10.13 -3.89
N GLU A 108 3.43 -9.84 -3.23
CA GLU A 108 3.53 -9.81 -1.76
C GLU A 108 3.51 -8.39 -1.19
N ALA A 109 3.59 -7.36 -2.03
CA ALA A 109 3.61 -5.97 -1.61
C ALA A 109 2.96 -5.06 -2.67
N ILE A 110 2.45 -3.91 -2.25
CA ILE A 110 1.68 -3.02 -3.13
C ILE A 110 1.97 -1.54 -2.91
N THR A 111 1.90 -0.76 -3.98
CA THR A 111 1.77 0.68 -3.92
C THR A 111 0.87 1.18 -5.05
N MET A 112 0.38 2.41 -4.95
CA MET A 112 -0.57 2.99 -5.89
C MET A 112 -0.28 4.47 -6.04
N ALA A 113 -0.20 4.92 -7.28
CA ALA A 113 -0.29 6.34 -7.58
C ALA A 113 -1.77 6.77 -7.50
N TYR A 114 -2.08 7.80 -6.73
CA TYR A 114 -3.43 8.37 -6.66
C TYR A 114 -3.39 9.87 -6.99
N GLY A 115 -4.48 10.40 -7.52
CA GLY A 115 -4.58 11.78 -8.02
C GLY A 115 -6.02 12.10 -8.39
N GLU A 116 -6.24 13.00 -9.34
CA GLU A 116 -7.59 13.30 -9.85
C GLU A 116 -8.19 12.05 -10.51
N SER A 117 -9.05 11.35 -9.78
CA SER A 117 -9.68 10.10 -10.20
C SER A 117 -10.94 9.82 -9.36
N PRO A 118 -11.84 8.94 -9.80
CA PRO A 118 -13.00 8.53 -8.98
C PRO A 118 -12.63 7.62 -7.80
N LEU A 119 -11.38 7.15 -7.72
CA LEU A 119 -10.93 6.26 -6.64
C LEU A 119 -10.75 7.05 -5.34
N PRO A 120 -11.15 6.49 -4.18
CA PRO A 120 -10.85 7.10 -2.90
C PRO A 120 -9.35 7.04 -2.61
N VAL A 121 -8.89 7.86 -1.66
CA VAL A 121 -7.52 7.74 -1.14
C VAL A 121 -7.32 6.37 -0.49
N PRO A 122 -6.19 5.69 -0.74
CA PRO A 122 -6.03 4.27 -0.37
C PRO A 122 -5.64 4.04 1.10
N CYS A 123 -5.49 5.09 1.90
CA CYS A 123 -4.81 5.04 3.20
C CYS A 123 -5.43 4.02 4.18
N PHE A 124 -6.75 3.94 4.27
CA PHE A 124 -7.42 2.99 5.15
C PHE A 124 -7.43 1.55 4.58
N ALA A 125 -7.49 1.39 3.25
CA ALA A 125 -7.26 0.10 2.61
C ALA A 125 -5.85 -0.44 2.88
N TYR A 126 -4.83 0.43 2.86
CA TYR A 126 -3.46 0.05 3.19
C TYR A 126 -3.27 -0.33 4.65
N THR A 127 -4.00 0.29 5.57
CA THR A 127 -3.96 -0.08 7.00
C THR A 127 -4.36 -1.54 7.16
N ASN A 128 -5.51 -1.92 6.61
CA ASN A 128 -6.00 -3.30 6.64
C ASN A 128 -5.04 -4.28 5.94
N LEU A 129 -4.45 -3.91 4.80
CA LEU A 129 -3.45 -4.75 4.13
C LEU A 129 -2.19 -4.95 5.00
N ARG A 130 -1.74 -3.92 5.71
CA ARG A 130 -0.60 -4.03 6.62
C ARG A 130 -0.92 -4.91 7.83
N ASP A 131 -2.14 -4.84 8.36
CA ASP A 131 -2.60 -5.73 9.44
C ASP A 131 -2.58 -7.20 9.02
N GLU A 132 -2.83 -7.46 7.73
CA GLU A 132 -2.70 -8.78 7.11
C GLU A 132 -1.26 -9.16 6.75
N GLY A 133 -0.28 -8.31 7.06
CA GLY A 133 1.13 -8.53 6.83
C GLY A 133 1.63 -8.16 5.43
N VAL A 134 0.81 -7.52 4.59
CA VAL A 134 1.17 -7.07 3.25
C VAL A 134 1.80 -5.67 3.32
N PRO A 135 3.11 -5.50 3.03
CA PRO A 135 3.72 -4.18 2.92
C PRO A 135 3.00 -3.33 1.87
N SER A 136 2.52 -2.16 2.30
CA SER A 136 1.84 -1.22 1.42
C SER A 136 2.23 0.22 1.71
N ALA A 137 2.76 0.90 0.70
CA ALA A 137 3.27 2.27 0.78
C ALA A 137 2.40 3.23 -0.03
N CYS A 138 2.22 4.45 0.47
CA CYS A 138 1.46 5.49 -0.20
C CYS A 138 2.20 6.13 -1.38
N GLU A 139 1.45 6.85 -2.21
CA GLU A 139 1.96 7.77 -3.25
C GLU A 139 2.86 7.15 -4.32
N ALA A 140 2.75 5.84 -4.50
CA ALA A 140 3.65 5.12 -5.39
C ALA A 140 5.13 5.18 -4.92
N ASP A 141 5.38 5.45 -3.63
CA ASP A 141 6.72 5.53 -3.05
C ASP A 141 7.36 4.14 -2.92
N ILE A 142 7.96 3.72 -4.03
CA ILE A 142 8.67 2.45 -4.13
C ILE A 142 9.87 2.37 -3.17
N ILE A 143 10.50 3.49 -2.80
CA ILE A 143 11.71 3.47 -1.96
C ILE A 143 11.33 3.13 -0.53
N SER A 144 10.30 3.80 -0.02
CA SER A 144 9.74 3.47 1.29
C SER A 144 9.19 2.05 1.30
N LEU A 145 8.49 1.62 0.23
CA LEU A 145 8.00 0.25 0.13
C LEU A 145 9.12 -0.80 0.20
N LEU A 146 10.23 -0.59 -0.52
CA LEU A 146 11.38 -1.49 -0.48
C LEU A 146 11.92 -1.62 0.95
N SER A 147 12.00 -0.52 1.68
CA SER A 147 12.43 -0.51 3.09
C SER A 147 11.43 -1.25 3.98
N MET A 148 10.12 -1.03 3.78
CA MET A 148 9.05 -1.72 4.52
C MET A 148 9.08 -3.23 4.28
N ILE A 149 9.32 -3.70 3.05
CA ILE A 149 9.43 -5.13 2.73
C ILE A 149 10.62 -5.74 3.48
N MET A 150 11.79 -5.10 3.42
CA MET A 150 12.99 -5.58 4.11
C MET A 150 12.76 -5.66 5.61
N LEU A 151 12.19 -4.62 6.21
CA LEU A 151 11.89 -4.59 7.64
C LEU A 151 10.83 -5.62 8.02
N ASN A 152 9.77 -5.78 7.23
CA ASN A 152 8.74 -6.79 7.50
C ASN A 152 9.34 -8.21 7.50
N TYR A 153 10.22 -8.53 6.54
CA TYR A 153 10.87 -9.85 6.53
C TYR A 153 11.91 -10.07 7.62
N VAL A 154 12.55 -9.01 8.12
CA VAL A 154 13.53 -9.12 9.20
C VAL A 154 12.85 -9.15 10.57
N ALA A 155 11.86 -8.29 10.78
CA ALA A 155 11.16 -8.15 12.05
C ALA A 155 9.98 -9.11 12.20
N GLU A 156 9.51 -9.69 11.10
CA GLU A 156 8.30 -10.53 11.02
C GLU A 156 7.06 -9.81 11.59
N LYS A 157 6.98 -8.50 11.31
CA LYS A 157 5.93 -7.59 11.79
C LYS A 157 5.54 -6.56 10.72
N PRO A 158 4.29 -6.07 10.74
CA PRO A 158 3.89 -4.94 9.90
C PRO A 158 4.80 -3.73 10.08
N CYS A 159 5.02 -2.99 9.00
CA CYS A 159 5.82 -1.78 8.99
C CYS A 159 4.96 -0.59 8.59
N PHE A 160 5.20 0.55 9.22
CA PHE A 160 4.48 1.79 8.95
C PHE A 160 5.39 2.79 8.23
N MET A 161 4.84 3.48 7.22
CA MET A 161 5.51 4.56 6.52
C MET A 161 5.25 5.87 7.27
N GLY A 162 6.30 6.56 7.69
CA GLY A 162 6.16 7.75 8.53
C GLY A 162 7.03 8.91 8.06
N ASN A 163 6.41 10.08 7.96
CA ASN A 163 7.10 11.36 7.87
C ASN A 163 7.66 11.70 9.25
N ILE A 164 8.91 12.10 9.28
CA ILE A 164 9.64 12.34 10.52
C ILE A 164 9.78 13.85 10.75
N PHE A 165 9.34 14.29 11.92
CA PHE A 165 9.54 15.65 12.41
C PHE A 165 10.23 15.58 13.77
N VAL A 166 11.15 16.50 14.03
CA VAL A 166 11.80 16.65 15.34
C VAL A 166 11.40 17.99 15.90
N ASP A 167 10.72 17.99 17.05
CA ASP A 167 10.47 19.21 17.81
C ASP A 167 11.80 19.67 18.42
N ALA A 168 12.28 20.84 17.98
CA ALA A 168 13.55 21.38 18.43
C ALA A 168 13.51 21.93 19.87
N THR A 169 12.32 22.12 20.45
CA THR A 169 12.16 22.69 21.79
C THR A 169 12.42 21.67 22.90
N ASP A 170 12.00 20.42 22.69
CA ASP A 170 12.11 19.35 23.68
C ASP A 170 12.76 18.07 23.14
N GLY A 171 13.10 18.02 21.84
CA GLY A 171 13.72 16.86 21.20
C GLY A 171 12.74 15.74 20.84
N THR A 172 11.42 15.98 20.89
CA THR A 172 10.40 14.97 20.57
C THR A 172 10.44 14.57 19.10
N LEU A 173 10.52 13.27 18.83
CA LEU A 173 10.39 12.69 17.49
C LEU A 173 8.92 12.39 17.18
N VAL A 174 8.36 13.10 16.23
CA VAL A 174 6.98 12.88 15.76
C VAL A 174 7.02 12.14 14.43
N ILE A 175 6.32 11.00 14.39
CA ILE A 175 6.16 10.18 13.18
C ILE A 175 4.70 10.27 12.74
N THR A 176 4.46 10.78 11.53
CA THR A 176 3.09 11.00 11.04
C THR A 176 2.89 10.41 9.64
N HIS A 177 1.66 10.03 9.35
CA HIS A 177 1.18 9.75 8.00
C HIS A 177 -0.35 9.95 7.98
N CYS A 178 -0.99 9.79 6.82
CA CYS A 178 -2.44 9.96 6.66
C CYS A 178 -3.30 9.10 7.60
N VAL A 179 -2.75 7.98 8.08
CA VAL A 179 -3.39 7.03 9.00
C VAL A 179 -2.37 6.68 10.08
N CYS A 180 -2.83 6.25 11.25
CA CYS A 180 -1.95 5.73 12.30
C CYS A 180 -1.44 4.32 11.95
N PRO A 181 -0.33 3.87 12.59
CA PRO A 181 0.21 2.53 12.44
C PRO A 181 -0.79 1.42 12.76
#